data_AF-E4XYT4-F1
#
_entry.id   AF-E4XYT4-F1
#
_cell.length_a   1.000
_cell.length_b   1.000
_cell.length_c   1.000
_cell.angle_alpha   90.00
_cell.angle_beta   90.00
_cell.angle_gamma   90.00
#
_symmetry.space_group_name_H-M   'P 1'
#
loop_
_entity.id
_entity.type
_entity.pdbx_description
1 polymer ?
#
loop_
_entity_poly.entity_id
_entity_poly.type
_entity_poly.pdbx_seq_one_letter_code
_entity_poly.pdbx_strand_id
1 'polypeptide(L)'
;MKLLITLAVSALAQTYAPPGSTEETTTIVPNSGLSCFHCDAANMTECAAIGEQKACADNAQVCMIEVRKRNGVLESVCMGCKWPKACVDNKKQNFKGKWKNQQCKPWAWYKKGASVCRQCCNADDNCAVDFMNQNNGVGPLINSEWSENLLVQN
;
A
#
# COMPACT_ATOMS: atom_id res chain seq x y z
N MET A 1 17.76 -4.32 -65.57
CA MET A 1 18.48 -4.98 -64.45
C MET A 1 18.12 -4.21 -63.18
N LYS A 2 17.21 -4.74 -62.35
CA LYS A 2 16.73 -4.11 -61.11
C LYS A 2 17.62 -4.59 -59.97
N LEU A 3 18.37 -3.67 -59.35
CA LEU A 3 19.20 -3.95 -58.17
C LEU A 3 18.35 -3.64 -56.92
N LEU A 4 17.97 -4.68 -56.19
CA LEU A 4 17.28 -4.57 -54.89
C LEU A 4 18.34 -4.57 -53.79
N ILE A 5 18.41 -3.49 -53.02
CA ILE A 5 19.25 -3.39 -51.82
C ILE A 5 18.35 -3.70 -50.62
N THR A 6 18.53 -4.87 -50.02
CA THR A 6 17.92 -5.25 -48.73
C THR A 6 18.76 -4.70 -47.59
N LEU A 7 18.21 -3.76 -46.82
CA LEU A 7 18.75 -3.31 -45.54
C LEU A 7 18.34 -4.29 -44.44
N ALA A 8 19.30 -4.99 -43.85
CA ALA A 8 19.08 -5.81 -42.66
C ALA A 8 19.18 -4.93 -41.40
N VAL A 9 18.09 -4.83 -40.64
CA VAL A 9 18.09 -4.18 -39.32
C VAL A 9 18.35 -5.26 -38.28
N SER A 10 19.55 -5.30 -37.73
CA SER A 10 19.90 -6.17 -36.59
C SER A 10 19.47 -5.51 -35.28
N ALA A 11 18.44 -6.06 -34.64
CA ALA A 11 18.05 -5.68 -33.28
C ALA A 11 19.01 -6.34 -32.27
N LEU A 12 19.83 -5.54 -31.59
CA LEU A 12 20.61 -6.00 -30.44
C LEU A 12 19.69 -6.04 -29.21
N ALA A 13 19.36 -7.24 -28.74
CA ALA A 13 18.68 -7.44 -27.46
C ALA A 13 19.66 -7.12 -26.33
N GLN A 14 19.46 -5.99 -25.64
CA GLN A 14 20.19 -5.69 -24.40
C GLN A 14 19.57 -6.50 -23.26
N THR A 15 20.33 -7.44 -22.71
CA THR A 15 19.99 -8.11 -21.45
C THR A 15 20.31 -7.16 -20.29
N TYR A 16 19.31 -6.45 -19.80
CA TYR A 16 19.43 -5.68 -18.56
C TYR A 16 19.36 -6.64 -17.37
N ALA A 17 20.52 -6.92 -16.76
CA ALA A 17 20.57 -7.49 -15.41
C ALA A 17 20.12 -6.41 -14.42
N PRO A 18 19.16 -6.68 -13.51
CA PRO A 18 18.76 -5.71 -12.51
C PRO A 18 19.92 -5.49 -11.52
N PRO A 19 20.21 -4.25 -11.09
CA PRO A 19 21.22 -3.99 -10.10
C PRO A 19 20.81 -4.66 -8.79
N GLY A 20 21.68 -5.54 -8.28
CA GLY A 20 21.49 -6.22 -7.01
C GLY A 20 21.30 -5.22 -5.87
N SER A 21 20.06 -5.11 -5.40
CA SER A 21 19.77 -4.58 -4.08
C SER A 21 20.05 -5.68 -3.08
N THR A 22 20.96 -5.44 -2.14
CA THR A 22 21.02 -6.16 -0.87
C THR A 22 19.71 -5.86 -0.13
N GLU A 23 18.66 -6.65 -0.43
CA GLU A 23 17.40 -6.64 0.30
C GLU A 23 17.64 -7.34 1.64
N GLU A 24 17.72 -6.55 2.70
CA GLU A 24 17.47 -7.02 4.05
C GLU A 24 16.08 -7.67 4.05
N THR A 25 16.07 -8.99 3.95
CA THR A 25 14.87 -9.81 3.90
C THR A 25 14.33 -9.83 5.32
N THR A 26 13.51 -8.85 5.67
CA THR A 26 12.63 -8.98 6.83
C THR A 26 11.69 -10.14 6.52
N THR A 27 11.95 -11.31 7.11
CA THR A 27 11.11 -12.50 7.03
C THR A 27 9.79 -12.20 7.74
N ILE A 28 8.83 -11.61 7.02
CA ILE A 28 7.44 -11.57 7.46
C ILE A 28 6.95 -13.02 7.33
N VAL A 29 6.85 -13.73 8.46
CA VAL A 29 6.31 -15.09 8.46
C VAL A 29 4.83 -15.01 8.04
N PRO A 30 4.41 -15.76 7.01
CA PRO A 30 3.01 -15.92 6.64
C PRO A 30 2.17 -16.32 7.87
N ASN A 31 1.16 -15.52 8.22
CA ASN A 31 0.15 -15.93 9.20
C ASN A 31 -0.88 -16.81 8.48
N SER A 32 -0.54 -18.10 8.30
CA SER A 32 -1.37 -19.04 7.55
C SER A 32 -2.80 -19.06 8.10
N GLY A 33 -3.76 -18.62 7.28
CA GLY A 33 -5.17 -18.51 7.67
C GLY A 33 -5.67 -17.10 7.98
N LEU A 34 -4.82 -16.07 7.85
CA LEU A 34 -5.25 -14.67 7.99
C LEU A 34 -6.42 -14.37 7.04
N SER A 35 -7.45 -13.75 7.57
CA SER A 35 -8.48 -13.07 6.79
C SER A 35 -8.33 -11.56 6.96
N CYS A 36 -8.72 -10.78 5.98
CA CYS A 36 -8.76 -9.33 6.11
C CYS A 36 -10.13 -8.81 5.74
N PHE A 37 -10.53 -7.70 6.35
CA PHE A 37 -11.74 -7.00 5.92
C PHE A 37 -11.46 -6.29 4.59
N HIS A 38 -12.22 -6.64 3.56
CA HIS A 38 -12.12 -6.03 2.25
C HIS A 38 -13.22 -4.99 2.06
N CYS A 39 -12.83 -3.78 1.69
CA CYS A 39 -13.76 -2.75 1.25
C CYS A 39 -13.04 -1.73 0.36
N ASP A 40 -13.81 -1.00 -0.45
CA ASP A 40 -13.38 0.19 -1.17
C ASP A 40 -14.56 1.16 -1.15
N ALA A 41 -14.50 2.17 -0.29
CA ALA A 41 -15.65 3.01 0.05
C ALA A 41 -15.23 4.45 0.36
N ALA A 42 -16.18 5.39 0.41
CA ALA A 42 -15.87 6.79 0.70
C ALA A 42 -15.47 7.03 2.17
N ASN A 43 -15.94 6.19 3.09
CA ASN A 43 -15.68 6.30 4.52
C ASN A 43 -15.86 4.95 5.23
N MET A 44 -15.54 4.91 6.54
CA MET A 44 -15.65 3.67 7.32
C MET A 44 -17.08 3.18 7.54
N THR A 45 -18.08 4.07 7.57
CA THR A 45 -19.49 3.66 7.69
C THR A 45 -19.94 2.88 6.46
N GLU A 46 -19.64 3.40 5.28
CA GLU A 46 -19.93 2.70 4.02
C GLU A 46 -19.06 1.45 3.86
N CYS A 47 -17.76 1.53 4.18
CA CYS A 47 -16.86 0.38 4.18
C CYS A 47 -17.41 -0.77 5.04
N ALA A 48 -17.90 -0.48 6.25
CA ALA A 48 -18.49 -1.49 7.13
C ALA A 48 -19.81 -2.06 6.58
N ALA A 49 -20.57 -1.29 5.81
CA ALA A 49 -21.84 -1.72 5.22
C ALA A 49 -21.64 -2.61 3.97
N ILE A 50 -20.63 -2.33 3.16
CA ILE A 50 -20.40 -3.04 1.88
C ILE A 50 -19.29 -4.09 1.95
N GLY A 51 -18.43 -4.00 2.97
CA GLY A 51 -17.25 -4.83 3.08
C GLY A 51 -17.54 -6.20 3.67
N GLU A 52 -16.57 -7.09 3.53
CA GLU A 52 -16.66 -8.46 4.02
C GLU A 52 -15.27 -9.00 4.42
N GLN A 53 -15.25 -9.95 5.35
CA GLN A 53 -14.03 -10.67 5.70
C GLN A 53 -13.69 -11.67 4.58
N LYS A 54 -12.46 -11.61 4.07
CA LYS A 54 -11.95 -12.55 3.05
C LYS A 54 -10.68 -13.23 3.53
N ALA A 55 -10.66 -14.55 3.39
CA ALA A 55 -9.44 -15.32 3.58
C ALA A 55 -8.36 -14.85 2.60
N CYS A 56 -7.17 -14.58 3.12
CA CYS A 56 -6.03 -14.22 2.32
C CYS A 56 -5.39 -15.44 1.69
N ALA A 57 -4.96 -15.31 0.43
CA ALA A 57 -4.10 -16.31 -0.19
C ALA A 57 -2.78 -16.46 0.59
N ASP A 58 -2.11 -17.60 0.47
CA ASP A 58 -0.84 -17.89 1.16
C ASP A 58 0.27 -16.86 0.88
N ASN A 59 0.19 -16.18 -0.27
CA ASN A 59 1.09 -15.10 -0.65
C ASN A 59 0.51 -13.70 -0.36
N ALA A 60 -0.57 -13.55 0.39
CA ALA A 60 -1.25 -12.28 0.64
C ALA A 60 -1.49 -12.01 2.14
N GLN A 61 -0.48 -12.32 2.95
CA GLN A 61 -0.57 -12.55 4.40
C GLN A 61 -0.41 -11.27 5.24
N VAL A 62 -0.85 -10.13 4.73
CA VAL A 62 -0.99 -8.88 5.49
C VAL A 62 -2.26 -8.16 5.06
N CYS A 63 -2.92 -7.50 6.00
CA CYS A 63 -3.99 -6.56 5.72
C CYS A 63 -3.38 -5.20 5.37
N MET A 64 -3.68 -4.72 4.17
CA MET A 64 -3.32 -3.37 3.77
C MET A 64 -4.43 -2.38 4.12
N ILE A 65 -4.04 -1.13 4.30
CA ILE A 65 -4.92 0.02 4.49
C ILE A 65 -4.42 1.11 3.53
N GLU A 66 -5.32 1.69 2.72
CA GLU A 66 -5.05 2.91 1.97
C GLU A 66 -6.15 3.94 2.27
N VAL A 67 -5.74 5.11 2.77
CA VAL A 67 -6.61 6.24 3.07
C VAL A 67 -6.26 7.39 2.14
N ARG A 68 -7.27 7.90 1.42
CA ARG A 68 -7.13 9.07 0.56
C ARG A 68 -7.89 10.25 1.15
N LYS A 69 -7.22 11.39 1.20
CA LYS A 69 -7.82 12.67 1.60
C LYS A 69 -7.58 13.73 0.52
N ARG A 70 -8.52 14.65 0.38
CA ARG A 70 -8.35 15.90 -0.37
C ARG A 70 -8.69 17.08 0.51
N ASN A 71 -7.77 18.02 0.60
CA ASN A 71 -7.92 19.20 1.47
C ASN A 71 -8.24 18.80 2.93
N GLY A 72 -7.65 17.70 3.41
CA GLY A 72 -7.89 17.16 4.75
C GLY A 72 -9.19 16.35 4.92
N VAL A 73 -10.07 16.33 3.92
CA VAL A 73 -11.34 15.58 3.96
C VAL A 73 -11.11 14.17 3.40
N LEU A 74 -11.62 13.16 4.10
CA LEU A 74 -11.60 11.77 3.64
C LEU A 74 -12.37 11.62 2.31
N GLU A 75 -11.74 11.02 1.30
CA GLU A 75 -12.36 10.72 0.00
C GLU A 75 -12.53 9.21 -0.21
N SER A 76 -11.60 8.40 0.31
CA SER A 76 -11.73 6.95 0.22
C SER A 76 -10.94 6.21 1.29
N VAL A 77 -11.45 5.02 1.63
CA VAL A 77 -10.78 3.98 2.42
C VAL A 77 -10.83 2.69 1.62
N CYS A 78 -9.66 2.11 1.39
CA CYS A 78 -9.51 0.80 0.76
C CYS A 78 -8.81 -0.14 1.75
N MET A 79 -9.35 -1.33 1.96
CA MET A 79 -8.83 -2.38 2.87
C MET A 79 -8.84 -3.76 2.19
N GLY A 80 -7.97 -4.67 2.64
CA GLY A 80 -7.92 -6.06 2.17
C GLY A 80 -6.54 -6.73 2.22
N CYS A 81 -6.47 -7.97 1.78
CA CYS A 81 -5.25 -8.77 1.72
C CYS A 81 -4.23 -8.21 0.71
N LYS A 82 -2.94 -8.28 1.04
CA LYS A 82 -1.84 -7.87 0.17
C LYS A 82 -0.61 -8.75 0.38
N TRP A 83 0.21 -8.91 -0.66
CA TRP A 83 1.53 -9.51 -0.49
C TRP A 83 2.40 -8.66 0.47
N PRO A 84 3.08 -9.24 1.47
CA PRO A 84 3.80 -8.48 2.50
C PRO A 84 4.76 -7.44 1.94
N LYS A 85 5.61 -7.84 0.98
CA LYS A 85 6.57 -6.93 0.33
C LYS A 85 5.86 -5.79 -0.40
N ALA A 86 4.79 -6.06 -1.13
CA ALA A 86 4.03 -5.02 -1.82
C ALA A 86 3.38 -4.04 -0.84
N CYS A 87 2.86 -4.51 0.29
CA CYS A 87 2.29 -3.62 1.30
C CYS A 87 3.38 -2.71 1.89
N VAL A 88 4.51 -3.29 2.30
CA VAL A 88 5.63 -2.54 2.88
C VAL A 88 6.19 -1.53 1.87
N ASP A 89 6.38 -1.92 0.61
CA ASP A 89 6.90 -1.03 -0.42
C ASP A 89 5.92 0.11 -0.77
N ASN A 90 4.61 -0.14 -0.68
CA ASN A 90 3.58 0.88 -0.76
C ASN A 90 3.61 1.84 0.44
N LYS A 91 3.73 1.32 1.66
CA LYS A 91 3.87 2.11 2.89
C LYS A 91 5.12 2.99 2.86
N LYS A 92 6.25 2.48 2.35
CA LYS A 92 7.48 3.28 2.15
C LYS A 92 7.24 4.51 1.27
N GLN A 93 6.26 4.49 0.36
CA GLN A 93 5.93 5.67 -0.47
C GLN A 93 5.29 6.81 0.32
N ASN A 94 4.74 6.56 1.52
CA ASN A 94 4.12 7.60 2.35
C ASN A 94 5.04 8.80 2.53
N PHE A 95 6.31 8.54 2.87
CA PHE A 95 7.26 9.57 3.28
C PHE A 95 8.52 9.63 2.41
N LYS A 96 8.48 9.04 1.22
CA LYS A 96 9.60 9.06 0.27
C LYS A 96 9.85 10.47 -0.28
N GLY A 97 11.12 10.90 -0.23
CA GLY A 97 11.57 12.17 -0.81
C GLY A 97 11.39 13.39 0.10
N LYS A 98 11.50 14.59 -0.48
CA LYS A 98 11.35 15.85 0.27
C LYS A 98 9.93 15.96 0.83
N TRP A 99 9.80 16.54 2.02
CA TRP A 99 8.52 16.70 2.73
C TRP A 99 7.34 17.19 1.86
N LYS A 100 7.58 18.16 0.96
CA LYS A 100 6.55 18.67 0.03
C LYS A 100 6.00 17.63 -0.96
N ASN A 101 6.80 16.63 -1.29
CA ASN A 101 6.53 15.57 -2.27
C ASN A 101 6.03 14.27 -1.63
N GLN A 102 6.02 14.18 -0.29
CA GLN A 102 5.52 13.01 0.42
C GLN A 102 4.04 12.78 0.06
N GLN A 103 3.65 11.52 -0.12
CA GLN A 103 2.28 11.19 -0.52
C GLN A 103 1.34 11.26 0.66
N CYS A 104 1.78 10.81 1.83
CA CYS A 104 0.99 10.83 3.04
C CYS A 104 1.14 12.19 3.72
N LYS A 105 0.03 12.92 3.83
CA LYS A 105 -0.07 14.22 4.48
C LYS A 105 -1.27 14.21 5.42
N PRO A 106 -1.16 13.51 6.57
CA PRO A 106 -2.28 13.23 7.47
C PRO A 106 -3.09 14.46 7.90
N TRP A 107 -2.40 15.59 8.04
CA TRP A 107 -2.91 16.88 8.53
C TRP A 107 -3.26 17.91 7.45
N ALA A 108 -3.23 17.57 6.15
CA ALA A 108 -3.22 18.57 5.07
C ALA A 108 -4.55 19.31 4.81
N TRP A 109 -5.25 19.77 5.84
CA TRP A 109 -6.40 20.67 5.71
C TRP A 109 -5.98 22.07 5.24
N TYR A 110 -4.82 22.58 5.68
CA TYR A 110 -4.31 23.91 5.29
C TYR A 110 -3.54 23.93 3.97
N LYS A 111 -3.11 22.76 3.48
CA LYS A 111 -2.46 22.60 2.17
C LYS A 111 -3.43 21.93 1.23
N LYS A 112 -4.23 22.75 0.52
CA LYS A 112 -5.12 22.27 -0.54
C LYS A 112 -4.37 21.27 -1.43
N GLY A 113 -4.77 20.01 -1.41
CA GLY A 113 -3.97 18.94 -2.02
C GLY A 113 -4.43 17.54 -1.65
N ALA A 114 -3.97 16.58 -2.45
CA ALA A 114 -4.18 15.16 -2.22
C ALA A 114 -3.21 14.61 -1.17
N SER A 115 -3.70 13.66 -0.38
CA SER A 115 -2.93 12.84 0.54
C SER A 115 -3.30 11.38 0.32
N VAL A 116 -2.30 10.52 0.26
CA VAL A 116 -2.47 9.06 0.23
C VAL A 116 -1.58 8.45 1.30
N CYS A 117 -2.20 7.87 2.32
CA CYS A 117 -1.54 7.26 3.45
C CYS A 117 -1.80 5.76 3.48
N ARG A 118 -0.76 4.96 3.71
CA ARG A 118 -0.83 3.50 3.65
C ARG A 118 -0.25 2.84 4.89
N GLN A 119 -0.86 1.75 5.36
CA GLN A 119 -0.39 0.97 6.49
C GLN A 119 -0.55 -0.53 6.21
N CYS A 120 0.19 -1.35 6.95
CA CYS A 120 0.20 -2.80 6.88
C CYS A 120 0.10 -3.37 8.30
N CYS A 121 -0.73 -4.39 8.51
CA CYS A 121 -0.83 -5.12 9.77
C CYS A 121 -1.11 -6.61 9.50
N ASN A 122 -0.81 -7.47 10.48
CA ASN A 122 -1.05 -8.93 10.40
C ASN A 122 -1.28 -9.59 11.78
N ALA A 123 -1.58 -8.79 12.81
CA ALA A 123 -1.73 -9.29 14.18
C ALA A 123 -2.95 -10.23 14.32
N ASP A 124 -4.04 -9.90 13.62
CA ASP A 124 -5.31 -10.63 13.61
C ASP A 124 -6.16 -10.18 12.39
N ASP A 125 -7.31 -10.83 12.21
CA ASP A 125 -8.20 -10.62 11.04
C ASP A 125 -8.87 -9.23 11.00
N ASN A 126 -8.91 -8.50 12.12
CA ASN A 126 -9.54 -7.20 12.26
C ASN A 126 -8.54 -6.05 12.35
N CYS A 127 -7.24 -6.32 12.33
CA CYS A 127 -6.20 -5.31 12.58
C CYS A 127 -6.34 -4.03 11.73
N ALA A 128 -6.81 -4.15 10.48
CA ALA A 128 -7.03 -3.02 9.58
C ALA A 128 -8.24 -2.17 9.98
N VAL A 129 -9.35 -2.83 10.35
CA VAL A 129 -10.57 -2.18 10.83
C VAL A 129 -10.31 -1.51 12.17
N ASP A 130 -9.61 -2.19 13.07
CA ASP A 130 -9.27 -1.67 14.40
C ASP A 130 -8.37 -0.44 14.31
N PHE A 131 -7.33 -0.48 13.46
CA PHE A 131 -6.49 0.67 13.18
C PHE A 131 -7.33 1.87 12.70
N MET A 132 -8.28 1.66 11.80
CA MET A 132 -9.14 2.75 11.32
C MET A 132 -10.09 3.27 12.41
N ASN A 133 -10.72 2.38 13.18
CA ASN A 133 -11.69 2.72 14.22
C ASN A 133 -11.04 3.46 15.40
N GLN A 134 -9.87 3.03 15.84
CA GLN A 134 -9.07 3.73 16.85
C GLN A 134 -8.69 5.15 16.42
N ASN A 135 -8.67 5.39 15.10
CA ASN A 135 -8.38 6.67 14.48
C ASN A 135 -9.62 7.36 13.89
N ASN A 136 -10.78 7.20 14.55
CA ASN A 136 -12.04 7.85 14.21
C ASN A 136 -12.50 7.64 12.75
N GLY A 137 -12.10 6.53 12.14
CA GLY A 137 -12.42 6.16 10.76
C GLY A 137 -11.79 7.04 9.67
N VAL A 138 -10.88 7.95 10.03
CA VAL A 138 -10.18 8.84 9.09
C VAL A 138 -8.67 8.57 9.03
N GLY A 139 -8.20 7.57 9.79
CA GLY A 139 -6.79 7.25 9.97
C GLY A 139 -6.03 8.30 10.79
N PRO A 140 -4.80 7.96 11.26
CA PRO A 140 -3.97 8.84 12.07
C PRO A 140 -3.79 10.25 11.52
N LEU A 141 -3.60 11.23 12.42
CA LEU A 141 -3.40 12.64 12.08
C LEU A 141 -1.92 13.07 12.09
N ILE A 142 -1.02 12.19 12.52
CA ILE A 142 0.42 12.46 12.58
C ILE A 142 1.23 11.42 11.80
N ASN A 143 2.42 11.81 11.34
CA ASN A 143 3.26 10.96 10.50
C ASN A 143 3.83 9.74 11.24
N SER A 144 4.09 9.87 12.54
CA SER A 144 4.68 8.80 13.34
C SER A 144 3.80 7.55 13.36
N GLU A 145 2.50 7.72 13.58
CA GLU A 145 1.52 6.63 13.62
C GLU A 145 1.40 5.91 12.25
N TRP A 146 1.48 6.65 11.13
CA TRP A 146 1.55 6.05 9.78
C TRP A 146 2.89 5.35 9.49
N SER A 147 3.91 5.56 10.32
CA SER A 147 5.23 4.93 10.20
C SER A 147 5.37 3.68 11.06
N GLU A 148 4.55 3.53 12.10
CA GLU A 148 4.61 2.42 13.06
C GLU A 148 4.57 1.06 12.38
N ASN A 149 5.44 0.14 12.84
CA ASN A 149 5.45 -1.23 12.35
C ASN A 149 4.38 -2.05 13.08
N LEU A 150 3.27 -2.34 12.41
CA LEU A 150 2.18 -3.19 12.93
C LEU A 150 2.29 -4.64 12.42
N LEU A 151 3.41 -4.99 11.79
CA LEU A 151 3.68 -6.35 11.35
C LEU A 151 4.37 -7.12 12.49
N VAL A 152 3.67 -8.12 13.01
CA VAL A 152 4.19 -9.11 13.94
C VAL A 152 5.15 -10.04 13.18
N GLN A 153 6.36 -10.17 13.72
CA GLN A 153 7.39 -11.11 13.28
C GLN A 153 7.36 -12.28 14.25
N ASN A 154 7.25 -13.50 13.72
CA ASN A 154 7.37 -14.74 14.49
C ASN A 154 8.74 -15.36 14.28
#